data_AF-A0A1Y2I8V3-F1
#
_entry.id   AF-A0A1Y2I8V3-F1
#
_cell.length_a   1.000
_cell.length_b   1.000
_cell.length_c   1.000
_cell.angle_alpha   90.00
_cell.angle_beta   90.00
_cell.angle_gamma   90.00
#
_symmetry.space_group_name_H-M   'P 1'
#
loop_
_entity.id
_entity.type
_entity.pdbx_description
1 polymer ?
#
loop_
_entity_poly.entity_id
_entity_poly.type
_entity_poly.pdbx_seq_one_letter_code
_entity_poly.pdbx_strand_id
1 'polypeptide(L)'
;MPGAHEHEEALAQVVEYLHSANAEDRDFDLVSLSGESLADWREGVEAYKVLTTEQMQLMLGLPSPFFPFFNQKQDPAGIHLPWSEEGRAALHSDEATELAPFWHQWVGVLKITDNMMAHKNVLLMDQVGVGKTMQAIGAIATYEWLRLTFKQKGRYPDRFGKFQSHTLCYALPAADHVVICPPNLVEQWTVEIQRYLVWGHFSILPYQGSCTKTNRVAFQQAWQQAKGTRIILATYNVSPRHLFTRMC
;
A
#
# COMPACT_ATOMS: atom_id res chain seq x y z
N MET A 1 11.00 -25.39 -6.07
CA MET A 1 10.07 -24.48 -5.37
C MET A 1 10.91 -23.48 -4.57
N PRO A 2 11.33 -22.35 -5.15
CA PRO A 2 12.25 -21.40 -4.50
C PRO A 2 11.59 -20.23 -3.74
N GLY A 3 10.24 -20.14 -3.70
CA GLY A 3 9.57 -18.88 -3.31
C GLY A 3 9.48 -18.57 -1.81
N ALA A 4 9.44 -19.55 -0.92
CA ALA A 4 9.19 -19.26 0.51
C ALA A 4 10.39 -18.63 1.23
N HIS A 5 11.60 -19.11 0.91
CA HIS A 5 12.84 -18.67 1.56
C HIS A 5 13.24 -17.25 1.13
N GLU A 6 13.09 -16.90 -0.16
CA GLU A 6 13.41 -15.56 -0.67
C GLU A 6 12.46 -14.48 -0.11
N HIS A 7 11.17 -14.80 0.06
CA HIS A 7 10.21 -13.91 0.70
C HIS A 7 10.50 -13.72 2.20
N GLU A 8 10.91 -14.78 2.89
CA GLU A 8 11.26 -14.75 4.32
C GLU A 8 12.53 -13.93 4.57
N GLU A 9 13.51 -14.02 3.67
CA GLU A 9 14.76 -13.27 3.72
C GLU A 9 14.56 -11.78 3.42
N ALA A 10 13.74 -11.44 2.42
CA ALA A 10 13.37 -10.05 2.14
C ALA A 10 12.60 -9.41 3.30
N LEU A 11 11.68 -10.16 3.94
CA LEU A 11 10.96 -9.69 5.13
C LEU A 11 11.90 -9.53 6.32
N ALA A 12 12.83 -10.45 6.54
CA ALA A 12 13.83 -10.34 7.61
C ALA A 12 14.69 -9.08 7.43
N GLN A 13 15.13 -8.78 6.21
CA GLN A 13 15.88 -7.56 5.90
C GLN A 13 15.07 -6.29 6.15
N VAL A 14 13.79 -6.26 5.79
CA VAL A 14 12.91 -5.11 6.08
C VAL A 14 12.72 -4.93 7.59
N VAL A 15 12.58 -6.01 8.35
CA VAL A 15 12.43 -5.97 9.81
C VAL A 15 13.70 -5.50 10.50
N GLU A 16 14.86 -5.98 10.05
CA GLU A 16 16.16 -5.55 10.53
C GLU A 16 16.40 -4.06 10.25
N TYR A 17 16.02 -3.59 9.05
CA TYR A 17 16.07 -2.17 8.68
C TYR A 17 15.14 -1.30 9.55
N LEU A 18 13.96 -1.80 9.90
CA LEU A 18 13.02 -1.07 10.78
C LEU A 18 13.47 -1.04 12.24
N HIS A 19 14.17 -2.07 12.70
CA HIS A 19 14.77 -2.09 14.04
C HIS A 19 16.01 -1.19 14.12
N SER A 20 16.82 -1.07 13.05
CA SER A 20 17.98 -0.18 13.02
C SER A 20 17.60 1.30 12.90
N ALA A 21 16.51 1.63 12.21
CA ALA A 21 16.02 3.00 12.07
C ALA A 21 15.48 3.63 13.37
N ASN A 22 15.24 2.85 14.43
CA ASN A 22 14.66 3.31 15.71
C ASN A 22 15.63 3.18 16.90
N ALA A 23 16.88 2.78 16.69
CA ALA A 23 17.91 2.88 17.73
C ALA A 23 18.39 4.34 17.78
N GLU A 24 18.19 5.00 18.92
CA GLU A 24 18.68 6.34 19.23
C GLU A 24 20.07 6.60 18.65
N ASP A 25 20.19 7.65 17.83
CA ASP A 25 21.41 8.31 17.35
C ASP A 25 22.69 7.45 17.39
N ARG A 26 22.67 6.31 16.70
CA ARG A 26 23.91 5.69 16.25
C ARG A 26 24.13 6.23 14.86
N ASP A 27 25.21 7.01 14.72
CA ASP A 27 25.82 7.30 13.42
C ASP A 27 25.71 6.02 12.60
N PHE A 28 24.86 6.09 11.57
CA PHE A 28 24.77 5.04 10.59
C PHE A 28 26.19 4.97 10.01
N ASP A 29 26.94 3.92 10.33
CA ASP A 29 28.02 3.49 9.46
C ASP A 29 27.33 3.03 8.18
N LEU A 30 26.95 4.03 7.38
CA LEU A 30 26.57 3.90 6.00
C LEU A 30 27.67 3.06 5.41
N VAL A 31 27.36 1.80 5.07
CA VAL A 31 28.22 0.98 4.22
C VAL A 31 28.68 1.94 3.13
N SER A 32 29.98 2.24 3.13
CA SER A 32 30.57 3.27 2.28
C SER A 32 30.19 2.94 0.85
N LEU A 33 29.08 3.52 0.39
CA LEU A 33 28.75 3.62 -1.00
C LEU A 33 29.92 4.45 -1.51
N SER A 34 30.83 3.80 -2.24
CA SER A 34 31.97 4.46 -2.84
C SER A 34 31.50 5.79 -3.45
N GLY A 35 32.29 6.86 -3.34
CA GLY A 35 31.85 8.22 -3.71
C GLY A 35 31.29 8.37 -5.14
N GLU A 36 31.51 7.37 -6.00
CA GLU A 36 30.92 7.24 -7.33
C GLU A 36 29.42 6.87 -7.32
N SER A 37 28.94 6.10 -6.32
CA SER A 37 27.54 5.62 -6.22
C SER A 37 26.54 6.67 -5.73
N LEU A 38 26.98 7.69 -4.98
CA LEU A 38 26.11 8.78 -4.51
C LEU A 38 25.98 9.89 -5.55
N ALA A 39 26.98 10.07 -6.41
CA ALA A 39 26.97 11.08 -7.47
C ALA A 39 25.91 10.80 -8.56
N ASP A 40 25.53 9.53 -8.74
CA ASP A 40 24.52 9.08 -9.71
C ASP A 40 23.12 8.88 -9.10
N TRP A 41 22.87 9.39 -7.89
CA TRP A 41 21.56 9.26 -7.23
C TRP A 41 20.47 9.96 -8.05
N ARG A 42 19.53 9.17 -8.58
CA ARG A 42 18.34 9.65 -9.29
C ARG A 42 17.13 9.58 -8.36
N GLU A 43 16.28 10.61 -8.39
CA GLU A 43 15.00 10.62 -7.67
C GLU A 43 14.09 9.46 -8.12
N GLY A 44 14.36 8.90 -9.30
CA GLY A 44 13.69 7.71 -9.82
C GLY A 44 12.29 8.00 -10.37
N VAL A 45 11.92 9.27 -10.44
CA VAL A 45 10.65 9.80 -10.94
C VAL A 45 10.81 10.71 -12.17
N GLU A 46 12.02 10.88 -12.68
CA GLU A 46 12.34 11.81 -13.77
C GLU A 46 11.55 11.52 -15.04
N ALA A 47 11.32 10.23 -15.33
CA ALA A 47 10.53 9.78 -16.46
C ALA A 47 9.05 10.20 -16.39
N TYR A 48 8.55 10.59 -15.21
CA TYR A 48 7.16 10.97 -15.00
C TYR A 48 6.96 12.49 -14.96
N LYS A 49 8.03 13.29 -14.87
CA LYS A 49 7.95 14.78 -14.76
C LYS A 49 7.22 15.44 -15.92
N VAL A 50 7.21 14.81 -17.09
CA VAL A 50 6.56 15.30 -18.32
C VAL A 50 5.09 14.88 -18.45
N LEU A 51 4.59 14.05 -17.53
CA LEU A 51 3.26 13.46 -17.66
C LEU A 51 2.20 14.33 -16.99
N THR A 52 1.03 14.46 -17.64
CA THR A 52 -0.17 15.02 -17.01
C THR A 52 -0.87 13.97 -16.15
N THR A 53 -1.79 14.41 -15.28
CA THR A 53 -2.62 13.51 -14.46
C THR A 53 -3.43 12.55 -15.32
N GLU A 54 -4.01 13.03 -16.42
CA GLU A 54 -4.81 12.24 -17.35
C GLU A 54 -3.94 11.18 -18.05
N GLN A 55 -2.70 11.54 -18.41
CA GLN A 55 -1.75 10.59 -18.99
C GLN A 55 -1.39 9.49 -17.97
N MET A 56 -1.20 9.84 -16.69
CA MET A 56 -0.94 8.85 -15.64
C MET A 56 -2.14 7.91 -15.42
N GLN A 57 -3.36 8.44 -15.43
CA GLN A 57 -4.59 7.64 -15.33
C GLN A 57 -4.72 6.66 -16.52
N LEU A 58 -4.45 7.14 -17.74
CA LEU A 58 -4.42 6.31 -18.94
C LEU A 58 -3.33 5.24 -18.87
N MET A 59 -2.15 5.58 -18.37
CA MET A 59 -1.03 4.66 -18.21
C MET A 59 -1.31 3.57 -17.17
N LEU A 60 -2.03 3.90 -16.09
CA LEU A 60 -2.56 2.92 -15.15
C LEU A 60 -3.68 2.08 -15.77
N GLY A 61 -4.30 2.53 -16.86
CA GLY A 61 -5.39 1.85 -17.55
C GLY A 61 -6.75 1.96 -16.84
N LEU A 62 -6.91 2.99 -16.00
CA LEU A 62 -8.08 3.12 -15.14
C LEU A 62 -9.37 3.34 -15.95
N PRO A 63 -10.51 2.80 -15.48
CA PRO A 63 -11.81 2.98 -16.14
C PRO A 63 -12.43 4.36 -15.88
N SER A 64 -11.86 5.15 -14.98
CA SER A 64 -12.34 6.45 -14.50
C SER A 64 -11.17 7.34 -14.11
N PRO A 65 -11.35 8.68 -14.02
CA PRO A 65 -10.29 9.60 -13.58
C PRO A 65 -9.95 9.49 -12.08
N PHE A 66 -10.63 8.60 -11.35
CA PHE A 66 -10.37 8.34 -9.93
C PHE A 66 -9.60 7.04 -9.75
N PHE A 67 -8.82 6.96 -8.66
CA PHE A 67 -8.27 5.69 -8.22
C PHE A 67 -9.43 4.69 -8.00
N PRO A 68 -9.21 3.41 -8.36
CA PRO A 68 -10.22 2.40 -8.16
C PRO A 68 -10.51 2.26 -6.66
N PHE A 69 -11.78 2.04 -6.32
CA PHE A 69 -12.22 1.90 -4.92
C PHE A 69 -11.96 3.11 -4.01
N PHE A 70 -11.62 4.29 -4.56
CA PHE A 70 -11.52 5.49 -3.74
C PHE A 70 -12.90 6.14 -3.53
N ASN A 71 -13.10 6.72 -2.34
CA ASN A 71 -14.15 7.70 -2.14
C ASN A 71 -13.89 8.89 -3.07
N GLN A 72 -14.93 9.37 -3.75
CA GLN A 72 -14.83 10.52 -4.67
C GLN A 72 -14.99 11.85 -3.94
N LYS A 73 -15.60 11.80 -2.75
CA LYS A 73 -15.86 12.96 -1.90
C LYS A 73 -15.30 12.70 -0.51
N GLN A 74 -15.12 13.77 0.25
CA GLN A 74 -14.69 13.76 1.64
C GLN A 74 -15.43 14.83 2.44
N ASP A 75 -15.63 14.54 3.73
CA ASP A 75 -16.07 15.54 4.71
C ASP A 75 -14.96 16.59 4.89
N PRO A 76 -15.20 17.87 4.53
CA PRO A 76 -14.19 18.91 4.67
C PRO A 76 -13.80 19.18 6.13
N ALA A 77 -14.69 18.89 7.09
CA ALA A 77 -14.42 19.07 8.51
C ALA A 77 -13.72 17.85 9.14
N GLY A 78 -13.72 16.70 8.46
CA GLY A 78 -13.13 15.45 8.94
C GLY A 78 -13.76 14.95 10.25
N ILE A 79 -15.01 15.34 10.53
CA ILE A 79 -15.73 14.99 11.76
C ILE A 79 -16.29 13.58 11.65
N HIS A 80 -16.80 13.22 10.46
CA HIS A 80 -17.47 11.94 10.25
C HIS A 80 -16.54 10.92 9.59
N LEU A 81 -16.32 9.80 10.27
CA LEU A 81 -15.54 8.69 9.72
C LEU A 81 -16.26 8.06 8.52
N PRO A 82 -15.67 8.01 7.31
CA PRO A 82 -16.41 7.62 6.10
C PRO A 82 -16.97 6.19 6.07
N TRP A 83 -16.49 5.31 6.95
CA TRP A 83 -17.01 3.94 7.06
C TRP A 83 -18.16 3.79 8.07
N SER A 84 -18.50 4.85 8.81
CA SER A 84 -19.71 4.92 9.63
C SER A 84 -20.95 5.18 8.77
N GLU A 85 -22.15 4.97 9.31
CA GLU A 85 -23.39 5.29 8.60
C GLU A 85 -23.52 6.79 8.36
N GLU A 86 -23.21 7.58 9.38
CA GLU A 86 -23.20 9.03 9.36
C GLU A 86 -22.16 9.58 8.38
N GLY A 87 -20.95 9.01 8.38
CA GLY A 87 -19.89 9.40 7.44
C GLY A 87 -20.22 9.06 6.00
N ARG A 88 -20.85 7.91 5.73
CA ARG A 88 -21.37 7.61 4.40
C ARG A 88 -22.43 8.62 3.98
N ALA A 89 -23.34 9.02 4.88
CA ALA A 89 -24.32 10.06 4.58
C ALA A 89 -23.64 11.42 4.29
N ALA A 90 -22.64 11.78 5.10
CA ALA A 90 -21.86 13.01 4.92
C ALA A 90 -21.16 13.05 3.56
N LEU A 91 -20.59 11.95 3.08
CA LEU A 91 -19.95 11.91 1.74
C LEU A 91 -20.92 12.17 0.58
N HIS A 92 -22.22 11.97 0.77
CA HIS A 92 -23.24 12.21 -0.25
C HIS A 92 -23.93 13.56 -0.11
N SER A 93 -23.58 14.37 0.90
CA SER A 93 -24.16 15.70 1.09
C SER A 93 -23.63 16.71 0.05
N ASP A 94 -24.31 17.84 -0.04
CA ASP A 94 -23.89 18.98 -0.88
C ASP A 94 -22.66 19.71 -0.29
N GLU A 95 -22.38 19.51 1.00
CA GLU A 95 -21.25 20.11 1.71
C GLU A 95 -19.93 19.32 1.51
N ALA A 96 -20.03 18.08 1.03
CA ALA A 96 -18.88 17.23 0.79
C ALA A 96 -18.02 17.74 -0.37
N THR A 97 -16.72 17.77 -0.15
CA THR A 97 -15.73 18.28 -1.11
C THR A 97 -15.12 17.13 -1.90
N GLU A 98 -14.56 17.43 -3.08
CA GLU A 98 -13.89 16.43 -3.90
C GLU A 98 -12.65 15.87 -3.19
N LEU A 99 -12.50 14.55 -3.25
CA LEU A 99 -11.29 13.84 -2.83
C LEU A 99 -10.45 13.53 -4.06
N ALA A 100 -9.57 14.46 -4.42
CA ALA A 100 -8.68 14.33 -5.58
C ALA A 100 -7.21 14.21 -5.13
N PRO A 101 -6.46 13.21 -5.62
CA PRO A 101 -5.03 13.14 -5.40
C PRO A 101 -4.29 14.26 -6.15
N PHE A 102 -3.27 14.81 -5.51
CA PHE A 102 -2.31 15.71 -6.15
C PHE A 102 -1.46 14.98 -7.20
N TRP A 103 -0.89 15.73 -8.15
CA TRP A 103 -0.07 15.20 -9.24
C TRP A 103 1.06 14.26 -8.75
N HIS A 104 1.79 14.64 -7.69
CA HIS A 104 2.89 13.83 -7.17
C HIS A 104 2.41 12.54 -6.47
N GLN A 105 1.15 12.50 -6.01
CA GLN A 105 0.56 11.28 -5.47
C GLN A 105 0.26 10.29 -6.60
N TRP A 106 -0.21 10.77 -7.76
CA TRP A 106 -0.34 9.95 -8.97
C TRP A 106 0.98 9.38 -9.44
N VAL A 107 2.04 10.20 -9.47
CA VAL A 107 3.40 9.74 -9.82
C VAL A 107 3.86 8.64 -8.86
N GLY A 108 3.67 8.83 -7.55
CA GLY A 108 4.03 7.85 -6.54
C GLY A 108 3.32 6.51 -6.75
N VAL A 109 2.00 6.51 -6.94
CA VAL A 109 1.24 5.27 -7.18
C VAL A 109 1.69 4.57 -8.47
N LEU A 110 1.84 5.32 -9.56
CA LEU A 110 2.30 4.76 -10.83
C LEU A 110 3.72 4.17 -10.72
N LYS A 111 4.63 4.84 -10.01
CA LYS A 111 5.98 4.34 -9.76
C LYS A 111 5.99 3.07 -8.93
N ILE A 112 5.22 3.02 -7.85
CA ILE A 112 5.07 1.81 -7.02
C ILE A 112 4.53 0.66 -7.87
N THR A 113 3.52 0.92 -8.70
CA THR A 113 2.89 -0.09 -9.56
C THR A 113 3.86 -0.58 -10.64
N ASP A 114 4.56 0.31 -11.33
CA ASP A 114 5.57 -0.06 -12.35
C ASP A 114 6.66 -0.95 -11.73
N ASN A 115 7.18 -0.57 -10.56
CA ASN A 115 8.22 -1.34 -9.87
C ASN A 115 7.68 -2.69 -9.38
N MET A 116 6.49 -2.73 -8.79
CA MET A 116 5.83 -3.96 -8.37
C MET A 116 5.65 -4.95 -9.53
N MET A 117 5.14 -4.48 -10.67
CA MET A 117 4.97 -5.31 -11.87
C MET A 117 6.32 -5.78 -12.45
N ALA A 118 7.39 -5.03 -12.19
CA ALA A 118 8.77 -5.40 -12.55
C ALA A 118 9.50 -6.21 -11.46
N HIS A 119 8.81 -6.62 -10.38
CA HIS A 119 9.40 -7.30 -9.22
C HIS A 119 10.54 -6.52 -8.54
N LYS A 120 10.39 -5.19 -8.46
CA LYS A 120 11.33 -4.28 -7.81
C LYS A 120 10.71 -3.64 -6.57
N ASN A 121 11.49 -3.54 -5.51
CA ASN A 121 11.11 -2.78 -4.32
C ASN A 121 11.22 -1.28 -4.56
N VAL A 122 10.47 -0.49 -3.79
CA VAL A 122 10.46 0.98 -3.87
C VAL A 122 10.76 1.54 -2.50
N LEU A 123 11.69 2.48 -2.43
CA LEU A 123 11.92 3.32 -1.26
C LEU A 123 11.39 4.73 -1.56
N LEU A 124 10.38 5.17 -0.81
CA LEU A 124 9.79 6.50 -0.95
C LEU A 124 10.38 7.44 0.10
N MET A 125 11.33 8.30 -0.33
CA MET A 125 12.01 9.26 0.55
C MET A 125 11.49 10.69 0.37
N ASP A 126 10.25 10.85 -0.07
CA ASP A 126 9.63 12.17 -0.22
C ASP A 126 9.57 12.91 1.11
N GLN A 127 9.56 14.25 1.06
CA GLN A 127 9.41 15.11 2.23
C GLN A 127 8.17 14.73 3.07
N VAL A 128 8.24 15.03 4.37
CA VAL A 128 7.07 14.89 5.26
C VAL A 128 5.95 15.80 4.76
N GLY A 129 4.70 15.33 4.83
CA GLY A 129 3.53 16.09 4.37
C GLY A 129 3.19 15.94 2.88
N VAL A 130 4.03 15.28 2.08
CA VAL A 130 3.78 15.05 0.64
C VAL A 130 2.61 14.05 0.39
N GLY A 131 2.20 13.29 1.40
CA GLY A 131 1.06 12.37 1.28
C GLY A 131 1.45 10.96 0.81
N LYS A 132 2.58 10.45 1.31
CA LYS A 132 3.05 9.07 1.11
C LYS A 132 2.00 8.01 1.51
N THR A 133 1.21 8.28 2.54
CA THR A 133 0.12 7.40 2.98
C THR A 133 -0.90 7.19 1.86
N MET A 134 -1.31 8.26 1.17
CA MET A 134 -2.21 8.15 0.03
C MET A 134 -1.56 7.38 -1.13
N GLN A 135 -0.27 7.60 -1.40
CA GLN A 135 0.44 6.83 -2.43
C GLN A 135 0.45 5.32 -2.12
N ALA A 136 0.69 4.93 -0.87
CA ALA A 136 0.67 3.53 -0.45
C ALA A 136 -0.73 2.92 -0.55
N ILE A 137 -1.76 3.63 -0.08
CA ILE A 137 -3.17 3.17 -0.15
C ILE A 137 -3.65 3.11 -1.60
N GLY A 138 -3.28 4.09 -2.42
CA GLY A 138 -3.54 4.10 -3.85
C GLY A 138 -2.91 2.90 -4.56
N ALA A 139 -1.67 2.55 -4.22
CA ALA A 139 -1.02 1.36 -4.76
C ALA A 139 -1.72 0.05 -4.36
N ILE A 140 -2.19 -0.06 -3.11
CA ILE A 140 -3.02 -1.20 -2.65
C ILE A 140 -4.32 -1.29 -3.46
N ALA A 141 -4.99 -0.16 -3.68
CA ALA A 141 -6.23 -0.13 -4.45
C ALA A 141 -6.01 -0.48 -5.93
N THR A 142 -4.93 0.06 -6.53
CA THR A 142 -4.52 -0.27 -7.90
C THR A 142 -4.14 -1.75 -8.05
N TYR A 143 -3.46 -2.34 -7.06
CA TYR A 143 -3.17 -3.78 -7.04
C TYR A 143 -4.44 -4.61 -7.16
N GLU A 144 -5.42 -4.35 -6.29
CA GLU A 144 -6.69 -5.07 -6.28
C GLU A 144 -7.45 -4.90 -7.60
N TRP A 145 -7.42 -3.70 -8.16
CA TRP A 145 -8.06 -3.43 -9.45
C TRP A 145 -7.38 -4.16 -10.60
N LEU A 146 -6.05 -4.20 -10.66
CA LEU A 146 -5.30 -4.96 -11.66
C LEU A 146 -5.62 -6.46 -11.56
N ARG A 147 -5.69 -6.98 -10.33
CA ARG A 147 -6.05 -8.38 -10.05
C ARG A 147 -7.45 -8.71 -10.56
N LEU A 148 -8.45 -7.91 -10.22
CA LEU A 148 -9.83 -8.11 -10.66
C LEU A 148 -9.98 -7.93 -12.17
N THR A 149 -9.28 -6.96 -12.75
CA THR A 149 -9.26 -6.71 -14.20
C THR A 149 -8.72 -7.92 -14.95
N PHE A 150 -7.60 -8.49 -14.50
CA PHE A 150 -7.07 -9.72 -15.10
C PHE A 150 -8.03 -10.88 -14.93
N LYS A 151 -8.61 -11.07 -13.74
CA LYS A 151 -9.59 -12.14 -13.48
C LYS A 151 -10.80 -12.06 -14.42
N GLN A 152 -11.25 -10.85 -14.75
CA GLN A 152 -12.40 -10.63 -15.63
C GLN A 152 -12.05 -10.70 -17.12
N LYS A 153 -10.91 -10.14 -17.53
CA LYS A 153 -10.56 -9.93 -18.96
C LYS A 153 -9.48 -10.89 -19.48
N GLY A 154 -8.84 -11.66 -18.60
CA GLY A 154 -7.69 -12.52 -18.92
C GLY A 154 -6.41 -11.75 -19.26
N ARG A 155 -6.40 -10.42 -19.12
CA ARG A 155 -5.25 -9.58 -19.43
C ARG A 155 -5.16 -8.33 -18.56
N TYR A 156 -3.94 -7.86 -18.35
CA TYR A 156 -3.69 -6.55 -17.75
C TYR A 156 -3.92 -5.42 -18.79
N PRO A 157 -4.09 -4.17 -18.33
CA PRO A 157 -4.02 -3.00 -19.20
C PRO A 157 -2.71 -2.96 -19.99
N ASP A 158 -2.73 -2.36 -21.18
CA ASP A 158 -1.68 -2.52 -22.20
C ASP A 158 -0.26 -2.22 -21.69
N ARG A 159 -0.09 -1.17 -20.87
CA ARG A 159 1.21 -0.84 -20.24
C ARG A 159 1.79 -1.99 -19.43
N PHE A 160 0.92 -2.72 -18.73
CA PHE A 160 1.26 -3.82 -17.85
C PHE A 160 1.21 -5.20 -18.54
N GLY A 161 0.66 -5.27 -19.77
CA GLY A 161 0.61 -6.48 -20.57
C GLY A 161 2.00 -7.04 -20.89
N LYS A 162 3.03 -6.19 -21.02
CA LYS A 162 4.42 -6.62 -21.24
C LYS A 162 5.03 -7.45 -20.09
N PHE A 163 4.45 -7.39 -18.89
CA PHE A 163 4.87 -8.21 -17.75
C PHE A 163 4.21 -9.60 -17.77
N GLN A 164 3.29 -9.86 -18.70
CA GLN A 164 2.89 -11.22 -19.10
C GLN A 164 4.01 -11.82 -19.95
N SER A 165 5.14 -12.18 -19.33
CA SER A 165 6.13 -12.98 -20.05
C SER A 165 5.58 -14.40 -20.29
N HIS A 166 6.15 -15.11 -21.26
CA HIS A 166 5.77 -16.47 -21.69
C HIS A 166 5.66 -17.52 -20.55
N THR A 167 6.14 -17.22 -19.35
CA THR A 167 6.14 -18.11 -18.15
C THR A 167 5.22 -17.65 -17.01
N LEU A 168 4.69 -16.42 -17.03
CA LEU A 168 3.91 -15.82 -15.95
C LEU A 168 2.56 -15.27 -16.46
N CYS A 169 1.76 -16.16 -17.07
CA CYS A 169 0.39 -15.87 -17.52
C CYS A 169 -0.63 -15.83 -16.36
N TYR A 170 -0.23 -15.43 -15.16
CA TYR A 170 -1.08 -15.54 -13.98
C TYR A 170 -1.49 -14.17 -13.43
N ALA A 171 -2.72 -14.11 -12.93
CA ALA A 171 -3.23 -12.96 -12.19
C ALA A 171 -2.36 -12.71 -10.95
N LEU A 172 -2.26 -11.44 -10.53
CA LEU A 172 -1.71 -11.09 -9.22
C LEU A 172 -2.41 -11.94 -8.14
N PRO A 173 -1.67 -12.46 -7.16
CA PRO A 173 -2.26 -13.33 -6.15
C PRO A 173 -3.35 -12.61 -5.35
N ALA A 174 -4.33 -13.35 -4.85
CA ALA A 174 -5.26 -12.84 -3.85
C ALA A 174 -4.53 -12.80 -2.49
N ALA A 175 -3.67 -11.80 -2.30
CA ALA A 175 -2.82 -11.65 -1.13
C ALA A 175 -3.39 -10.64 -0.13
N ASP A 176 -2.99 -10.77 1.12
CA ASP A 176 -3.23 -9.77 2.15
C ASP A 176 -2.15 -8.69 2.08
N HIS A 177 -2.54 -7.44 2.26
CA HIS A 177 -1.60 -6.33 2.35
C HIS A 177 -1.19 -6.14 3.81
N VAL A 178 0.10 -5.99 4.07
CA VAL A 178 0.61 -5.72 5.42
C VAL A 178 1.23 -4.33 5.43
N VAL A 179 0.74 -3.48 6.32
CA VAL A 179 1.34 -2.17 6.62
C VAL A 179 1.94 -2.25 8.01
N ILE A 180 3.25 -2.05 8.09
CA ILE A 180 3.97 -2.02 9.36
C ILE A 180 4.22 -0.55 9.72
N CYS A 181 3.75 -0.10 10.88
CA CYS A 181 3.87 1.29 11.29
C CYS A 181 4.16 1.41 12.81
N PRO A 182 4.65 2.57 13.27
CA PRO A 182 4.78 2.85 14.70
C PRO A 182 3.41 2.73 15.40
N PRO A 183 3.35 2.27 16.67
CA PRO A 183 2.09 2.14 17.39
C PRO A 183 1.23 3.41 17.40
N ASN A 184 1.86 4.59 17.49
CA ASN A 184 1.19 5.88 17.49
C ASN A 184 0.63 6.31 16.12
N LEU A 185 0.98 5.62 15.02
CA LEU A 185 0.43 5.92 13.69
C LEU A 185 -0.72 5.00 13.29
N VAL A 186 -1.07 3.98 14.09
CA VAL A 186 -2.09 3.01 13.66
C VAL A 186 -3.47 3.65 13.52
N GLU A 187 -3.84 4.54 14.43
CA GLU A 187 -5.09 5.30 14.32
C GLU A 187 -5.10 6.18 13.08
N GLN A 188 -4.00 6.91 12.84
CA GLN A 188 -3.84 7.73 11.64
C GLN A 188 -3.98 6.89 10.35
N TRP A 189 -3.33 5.72 10.28
CA TRP A 189 -3.46 4.80 9.15
C TRP A 189 -4.89 4.31 8.99
N THR A 190 -5.58 4.00 10.08
CA THR A 190 -6.96 3.53 10.06
C THR A 190 -7.90 4.61 9.51
N VAL A 191 -7.78 5.85 10.02
CA VAL A 191 -8.57 7.00 9.56
C VAL A 191 -8.29 7.29 8.09
N GLU A 192 -7.03 7.28 7.66
CA GLU A 192 -6.67 7.56 6.26
C GLU A 192 -7.13 6.45 5.31
N ILE A 193 -7.06 5.17 5.71
CA ILE A 193 -7.62 4.07 4.92
C ILE A 193 -9.14 4.23 4.77
N GLN A 194 -9.84 4.55 5.86
CA GLN A 194 -11.28 4.78 5.82
C GLN A 194 -11.64 6.01 4.98
N ARG A 195 -10.81 7.07 5.06
CA ARG A 195 -10.96 8.29 4.29
C ARG A 195 -10.85 8.04 2.79
N TYR A 196 -9.83 7.30 2.37
CA TYR A 196 -9.56 7.11 0.94
C TYR A 196 -10.38 5.97 0.34
N LEU A 197 -10.55 4.83 1.00
CA LEU A 197 -11.19 3.65 0.41
C LEU A 197 -12.69 3.64 0.66
N VAL A 198 -13.46 3.21 -0.34
CA VAL A 198 -14.90 2.97 -0.20
C VAL A 198 -15.17 1.81 0.77
N TRP A 199 -16.22 1.95 1.56
CA TRP A 199 -16.64 0.92 2.50
C TRP A 199 -17.07 -0.36 1.78
N GLY A 200 -16.78 -1.52 2.38
CA GLY A 200 -17.23 -2.84 1.93
C GLY A 200 -16.30 -3.58 0.96
N HIS A 201 -15.33 -2.89 0.36
CA HIS A 201 -14.34 -3.53 -0.52
C HIS A 201 -13.09 -4.04 0.22
N PHE A 202 -12.73 -3.37 1.31
CA PHE A 202 -11.55 -3.68 2.11
C PHE A 202 -11.92 -3.95 3.57
N SER A 203 -11.10 -4.74 4.25
CA SER A 203 -11.17 -4.96 5.70
C SER A 203 -9.86 -4.55 6.35
N ILE A 204 -9.93 -3.74 7.41
CA ILE A 204 -8.76 -3.35 8.21
C ILE A 204 -8.64 -4.33 9.38
N LEU A 205 -7.48 -4.99 9.51
CA LEU A 205 -7.19 -5.95 10.56
C LEU A 205 -6.03 -5.44 11.42
N PRO A 206 -6.29 -4.82 12.57
CA PRO A 206 -5.24 -4.39 13.47
C PRO A 206 -4.54 -5.62 14.07
N TYR A 207 -3.21 -5.63 13.98
CA TYR A 207 -2.34 -6.62 14.60
C TYR A 207 -1.37 -5.93 15.55
N GLN A 208 -1.88 -5.66 16.75
CA GLN A 208 -1.20 -4.88 17.79
C GLN A 208 -1.00 -5.70 19.07
N GLY A 209 -0.09 -5.23 19.92
CA GLY A 209 0.05 -5.71 21.30
C GLY A 209 0.94 -6.93 21.45
N SER A 210 0.80 -7.64 22.58
CA SER A 210 1.64 -8.79 22.91
C SER A 210 1.19 -10.04 22.16
N CYS A 211 2.17 -10.87 21.79
CA CYS A 211 2.03 -12.13 21.06
C CYS A 211 1.40 -13.28 21.90
N THR A 212 0.33 -13.00 22.66
CA THR A 212 -0.37 -14.00 23.46
C THR A 212 -1.20 -14.93 22.58
N LYS A 213 -1.43 -16.17 23.04
CA LYS A 213 -2.28 -17.14 22.34
C LYS A 213 -3.69 -16.58 22.12
N THR A 214 -4.25 -15.89 23.11
CA THR A 214 -5.58 -15.27 23.04
C THR A 214 -5.67 -14.24 21.92
N ASN A 215 -4.71 -13.32 21.84
CA ASN A 215 -4.69 -12.29 20.79
C ASN A 215 -4.54 -12.90 19.39
N ARG A 216 -3.73 -13.96 19.25
CA ARG A 216 -3.59 -14.67 17.97
C ARG A 216 -4.89 -15.35 17.53
N VAL A 217 -5.60 -16.01 18.46
CA VAL A 217 -6.88 -16.66 18.16
C VAL A 217 -7.93 -15.62 17.74
N ALA A 218 -8.02 -14.52 18.48
CA ALA A 218 -8.95 -13.42 18.14
C ALA A 218 -8.63 -12.82 16.76
N PHE A 219 -7.35 -12.55 16.46
CA PHE A 219 -6.94 -12.08 15.14
C PHE A 219 -7.27 -13.09 14.03
N GLN A 220 -7.01 -14.38 14.25
CA GLN A 220 -7.30 -15.42 13.27
C GLN A 220 -8.80 -15.52 12.98
N GLN A 221 -9.65 -15.41 14.00
CA GLN A 221 -11.10 -15.35 13.82
C GLN A 221 -11.53 -14.13 13.01
N ALA A 222 -11.01 -12.94 13.34
CA ALA A 222 -11.28 -11.73 12.57
C ALA A 222 -10.81 -11.85 11.11
N TRP A 223 -9.63 -12.44 10.89
CA TRP A 223 -9.05 -12.68 9.57
C TRP A 223 -9.89 -13.64 8.71
N GLN A 224 -10.49 -14.66 9.34
CA GLN A 224 -11.41 -15.61 8.67
C GLN A 224 -12.77 -14.98 8.35
N GLN A 225 -13.26 -14.07 9.19
CA GLN A 225 -14.56 -13.41 9.03
C GLN A 225 -14.49 -12.18 8.12
N ALA A 226 -13.31 -11.60 7.93
CA ALA A 226 -13.09 -10.44 7.09
C ALA A 226 -13.53 -10.68 5.65
N LYS A 227 -14.18 -9.67 5.06
CA LYS A 227 -14.67 -9.69 3.68
C LYS A 227 -13.82 -8.75 2.81
N GLY A 228 -13.75 -9.06 1.52
CA GLY A 228 -12.98 -8.26 0.58
C GLY A 228 -11.47 -8.39 0.80
N THR A 229 -10.71 -7.40 0.33
CA THR A 229 -9.26 -7.41 0.42
C THR A 229 -8.81 -6.95 1.80
N ARG A 230 -7.91 -7.71 2.43
CA ARG A 230 -7.50 -7.47 3.82
C ARG A 230 -6.25 -6.60 3.88
N ILE A 231 -6.29 -5.58 4.72
CA ILE A 231 -5.16 -4.71 5.07
C ILE A 231 -4.85 -4.94 6.55
N ILE A 232 -3.73 -5.59 6.82
CA ILE A 232 -3.24 -5.88 8.16
C ILE A 232 -2.37 -4.71 8.62
N LEU A 233 -2.76 -4.05 9.72
CA LEU A 233 -1.99 -2.96 10.33
C LEU A 233 -1.18 -3.52 11.50
N ALA A 234 0.12 -3.74 11.29
CA ALA A 234 1.02 -4.29 12.28
C ALA A 234 1.93 -3.23 12.89
N THR A 235 2.35 -3.44 14.14
CA THR A 235 3.33 -2.57 14.83
C THR A 235 4.66 -3.28 15.05
N TYR A 236 5.78 -2.54 15.04
CA TYR A 236 7.15 -3.11 15.19
C TYR A 236 7.38 -3.92 16.48
N ASN A 237 6.58 -3.67 17.52
CA ASN A 237 6.64 -4.41 18.78
C ASN A 237 6.14 -5.86 18.64
N VAL A 238 5.61 -6.22 17.47
CA VAL A 238 5.14 -7.55 17.12
C VAL A 238 6.12 -8.14 16.11
N SER A 239 6.89 -9.16 16.51
CA SER A 239 7.84 -9.81 15.59
C SER A 239 7.13 -10.33 14.32
N PRO A 240 7.49 -9.88 13.12
CA PRO A 240 6.81 -10.28 11.89
C PRO A 240 6.98 -11.77 11.55
N ARG A 241 7.97 -12.44 12.13
CA ARG A 241 8.09 -13.91 12.08
C ARG A 241 6.82 -14.62 12.55
N HIS A 242 6.02 -13.98 13.41
CA HIS A 242 4.81 -14.57 13.99
C HIS A 242 3.55 -14.38 13.14
N LEU A 243 3.58 -13.48 12.15
CA LEU A 243 2.49 -13.30 11.18
C LEU A 243 2.41 -14.48 10.21
N PHE A 244 3.54 -15.10 9.89
CA PHE A 244 3.63 -16.05 8.77
C PHE A 244 3.99 -17.49 9.16
N THR A 245 4.52 -17.76 10.36
CA THR A 245 5.02 -19.10 10.69
C THR A 245 3.95 -20.16 10.98
N ARG A 246 2.65 -19.82 11.15
CA ARG A 246 1.55 -20.80 11.25
C ARG A 246 0.19 -20.22 10.82
N MET A 247 0.07 -19.81 9.56
CA MET A 247 -1.24 -19.58 8.90
C MET A 247 -1.62 -20.71 7.91
N CYS A 248 -0.89 -21.83 7.95
CA CYS A 248 -1.26 -23.10 7.31
C CYS A 248 -1.79 -24.09 8.34
#